data_AF-A0A0J6T313-F1
#
_entry.id   AF-A0A0J6T313-F1
#
_cell.length_a   1.000
_cell.length_b   1.000
_cell.length_c   1.000
_cell.angle_alpha   90.00
_cell.angle_beta   90.00
_cell.angle_gamma   90.00
#
_symmetry.space_group_name_H-M   'P 1'
#
loop_
_entity.id
_entity.type
_entity.pdbx_description
1 polymer ?
#
loop_
_entity_poly.entity_id
_entity_poly.type
_entity_poly.pdbx_seq_one_letter_code
_entity_poly.pdbx_strand_id
1 'polypeptide(L)'
;MIYTQAGRLMAIDTVLGPDVLLLERLEVEEGINRLFTIQARVRAQRDEVRPDEIVGTAADLALTLADGSQRVWNGLVTELHEGPIVTRGARQYALTLRPRLWLMSQRSDCRIFLTQSTLEVLETLCAEHRIRDYTLAGVTRPPQKRDYVVQWNETDLAYLLRRLEEEGLFYWFRHERGTHTLAVGDHPSAYDGSQDTRVRLAFGSSDAEHIHDWRRQLSFTPGRRAGKDYEFLTPNLDLASDTPSIDRVPENASYELYEYPARALTREAGERATRLRIQA
;
A
#
# COMPACT_ATOMS: atom_id res chain seq x y z
N MET A 1 -14.65 36.52 13.91
CA MET A 1 -13.97 35.34 14.49
C MET A 1 -12.95 34.89 13.46
N ILE A 2 -11.67 34.92 13.81
CA ILE A 2 -10.62 34.35 12.96
C ILE A 2 -10.79 32.84 13.04
N TYR A 3 -10.99 32.21 11.90
CA TYR A 3 -11.01 30.77 11.82
C TYR A 3 -9.59 30.30 11.66
N THR A 4 -9.17 29.39 12.54
CA THR A 4 -7.80 28.88 12.55
C THR A 4 -7.80 27.38 12.78
N GLN A 5 -6.75 26.73 12.28
CA GLN A 5 -6.38 25.36 12.61
C GLN A 5 -5.76 25.25 14.01
N ALA A 6 -5.28 26.37 14.59
CA ALA A 6 -4.61 26.38 15.87
C ALA A 6 -5.52 25.82 16.99
N GLY A 7 -4.97 24.88 17.77
CA GLY A 7 -5.65 24.26 18.90
C GLY A 7 -6.73 23.23 18.55
N ARG A 8 -6.85 22.82 17.27
CA ARG A 8 -7.78 21.76 16.86
C ARG A 8 -7.17 20.37 17.06
N LEU A 9 -8.05 19.41 17.35
CA LEU A 9 -7.69 17.99 17.45
C LEU A 9 -7.13 17.44 16.14
N MET A 10 -7.75 17.82 15.02
CA MET A 10 -7.33 17.45 13.67
C MET A 10 -6.95 18.69 12.86
N ALA A 11 -5.89 18.59 12.07
CA ALA A 11 -5.39 19.67 11.22
C ALA A 11 -5.07 19.16 9.80
N ILE A 12 -5.12 20.08 8.82
CA ILE A 12 -4.62 19.86 7.46
C ILE A 12 -3.64 20.98 7.10
N ASP A 13 -2.52 20.61 6.48
CA ASP A 13 -1.55 21.52 5.90
C ASP A 13 -1.46 21.27 4.39
N THR A 14 -1.49 22.33 3.60
CA THR A 14 -1.52 22.27 2.13
C THR A 14 -0.75 23.42 1.52
N VAL A 15 -0.45 23.33 0.22
CA VAL A 15 0.21 24.40 -0.56
C VAL A 15 -0.53 25.74 -0.54
N LEU A 16 -1.82 25.75 -0.21
CA LEU A 16 -2.66 26.94 -0.18
C LEU A 16 -2.32 27.90 0.97
N GLY A 17 -1.52 27.43 1.93
CA GLY A 17 -1.14 28.18 3.11
C GLY A 17 -2.02 27.91 4.32
N PRO A 18 -1.62 28.47 5.48
CA PRO A 18 -2.29 28.22 6.75
C PRO A 18 -3.72 28.77 6.75
N ASP A 19 -4.60 28.10 7.47
CA ASP A 19 -5.99 28.51 7.75
C ASP A 19 -6.92 28.70 6.53
N VAL A 20 -6.45 28.41 5.30
CA VAL A 20 -7.28 28.40 4.09
C VAL A 20 -8.27 27.23 4.10
N LEU A 21 -7.82 26.06 4.54
CA LEU A 21 -8.64 24.85 4.67
C LEU A 21 -8.71 24.41 6.13
N LEU A 22 -9.92 24.20 6.62
CA LEU A 22 -10.19 23.71 7.97
C LEU A 22 -10.72 22.28 7.92
N LEU A 23 -10.04 21.36 8.58
CA LEU A 23 -10.37 19.94 8.56
C LEU A 23 -11.55 19.62 9.50
N GLU A 24 -12.59 18.99 8.98
CA GLU A 24 -13.82 18.68 9.72
C GLU A 24 -14.01 17.18 9.95
N ARG A 25 -13.63 16.39 8.95
CA ARG A 25 -13.74 14.93 8.98
C ARG A 25 -12.55 14.33 8.27
N LEU A 26 -12.00 13.30 8.87
CA LEU A 26 -10.90 12.51 8.36
C LEU A 26 -11.31 11.04 8.35
N GLU A 27 -11.20 10.41 7.19
CA GLU A 27 -11.29 8.96 7.04
C GLU A 27 -10.02 8.48 6.35
N VAL A 28 -9.36 7.46 6.92
CA VAL A 28 -8.11 6.91 6.42
C VAL A 28 -8.30 5.41 6.23
N GLU A 29 -8.09 4.93 5.00
CA GLU A 29 -8.07 3.51 4.66
C GLU A 29 -6.65 3.14 4.24
N GLU A 30 -6.02 2.25 5.00
CA GLU A 30 -4.66 1.74 4.82
C GLU A 30 -4.66 0.22 4.87
N GLY A 31 -3.68 -0.41 4.22
CA GLY A 31 -3.49 -1.85 4.30
C GLY A 31 -2.16 -2.29 3.70
N ILE A 32 -1.69 -3.46 4.13
CA ILE A 32 -0.54 -4.11 3.50
C ILE A 32 -0.90 -4.44 2.05
N ASN A 33 0.01 -4.15 1.13
CA ASN A 33 -0.19 -4.32 -0.31
C ASN A 33 -1.38 -3.53 -0.87
N ARG A 34 -1.73 -2.40 -0.24
CA ARG A 34 -2.79 -1.51 -0.71
C ARG A 34 -2.29 -0.08 -0.81
N LEU A 35 -2.74 0.63 -1.84
CA LEU A 35 -2.59 2.08 -1.87
C LEU A 35 -3.56 2.68 -0.86
N PHE A 36 -3.05 3.47 0.08
CA PHE A 36 -3.92 4.15 1.03
C PHE A 36 -4.85 5.14 0.32
N THR A 37 -6.00 5.38 0.94
CA THR A 37 -6.92 6.44 0.53
C THR A 37 -7.29 7.26 1.76
N ILE A 38 -7.11 8.57 1.67
CA ILE A 38 -7.50 9.50 2.72
C ILE A 38 -8.62 10.38 2.17
N GLN A 39 -9.77 10.36 2.83
CA GLN A 39 -10.87 11.26 2.53
C GLN A 39 -10.94 12.35 3.60
N ALA A 40 -10.77 13.60 3.18
CA ALA A 40 -10.78 14.75 4.06
C ALA A 40 -11.92 15.68 3.68
N ARG A 41 -12.87 15.91 4.60
CA ARG A 41 -13.85 16.99 4.43
C ARG A 41 -13.29 18.25 5.07
N VAL A 42 -13.22 19.29 4.26
CA VAL A 42 -12.64 20.57 4.66
C VAL A 42 -13.61 21.71 4.39
N ARG A 43 -13.44 22.79 5.13
CA ARG A 43 -14.15 24.05 4.92
C ARG A 43 -13.16 25.13 4.53
N ALA A 44 -13.46 25.89 3.49
CA ALA A 44 -12.65 27.02 3.05
C ALA A 44 -13.39 28.35 3.32
N GLN A 45 -12.67 29.38 3.77
CA GLN A 45 -13.17 30.76 3.82
C GLN A 45 -12.69 31.58 2.63
N ARG A 46 -12.84 30.99 1.46
CA ARG A 46 -12.73 31.68 0.19
C ARG A 46 -13.91 31.26 -0.65
N ASP A 47 -14.30 32.15 -1.55
CA ASP A 47 -15.42 31.91 -2.45
C ASP A 47 -15.22 30.62 -3.27
N GLU A 48 -13.97 30.37 -3.68
CA GLU A 48 -13.57 29.25 -4.52
C GLU A 48 -12.14 28.77 -4.22
N VAL A 49 -11.95 27.44 -4.19
CA VAL A 49 -10.66 26.73 -4.21
C VAL A 49 -10.53 26.16 -5.62
N ARG A 50 -9.64 26.71 -6.46
CA ARG A 50 -9.55 26.20 -7.83
C ARG A 50 -8.78 24.86 -7.85
N PRO A 51 -9.19 23.90 -8.69
CA PRO A 51 -8.52 22.59 -8.76
C PRO A 51 -7.02 22.68 -9.07
N ASP A 52 -6.60 23.62 -9.94
CA ASP A 52 -5.19 23.81 -10.34
C ASP A 52 -4.29 24.30 -9.21
N GLU A 53 -4.86 24.82 -8.12
CA GLU A 53 -4.09 25.27 -6.95
C GLU A 53 -3.75 24.12 -5.99
N ILE A 54 -4.48 23.00 -6.03
CA ILE A 54 -4.40 21.95 -4.99
C ILE A 54 -4.27 20.54 -5.55
N VAL A 55 -4.96 20.19 -6.65
CA VAL A 55 -4.90 18.84 -7.22
C VAL A 55 -3.50 18.60 -7.80
N GLY A 56 -2.92 17.45 -7.48
CA GLY A 56 -1.54 17.11 -7.83
C GLY A 56 -0.50 17.66 -6.85
N THR A 57 -0.91 18.29 -5.75
CA THR A 57 -0.01 18.76 -4.68
C THR A 57 -0.10 17.89 -3.44
N ALA A 58 0.93 17.93 -2.60
CA ALA A 58 0.95 17.17 -1.35
C ALA A 58 0.18 17.90 -0.25
N ALA A 59 -0.40 17.14 0.67
CA ALA A 59 -1.03 17.64 1.87
C ALA A 59 -0.76 16.71 3.05
N ASP A 60 -0.59 17.32 4.23
CA ASP A 60 -0.43 16.61 5.50
C ASP A 60 -1.70 16.72 6.33
N LEU A 61 -2.13 15.60 6.90
CA LEU A 61 -3.20 15.54 7.88
C LEU A 61 -2.61 15.11 9.22
N ALA A 62 -3.04 15.74 10.29
CA ALA A 62 -2.54 15.44 11.63
C ALA A 62 -3.69 15.22 12.61
N LEU A 63 -3.51 14.25 13.51
CA LEU A 63 -4.35 14.01 14.67
C LEU A 63 -3.48 14.15 15.93
N THR A 64 -3.89 15.04 16.83
CA THR A 64 -3.24 15.20 18.13
C THR A 64 -3.71 14.09 19.08
N LEU A 65 -2.76 13.33 19.63
CA LEU A 65 -3.01 12.23 20.57
C LEU A 65 -3.08 12.72 22.01
N ALA A 66 -3.51 11.84 22.94
CA ALA A 66 -3.70 12.20 24.33
C ALA A 66 -2.41 12.65 25.05
N ASP A 67 -1.26 12.14 24.61
CA ASP A 67 0.07 12.52 25.12
C ASP A 67 0.61 13.84 24.52
N GLY A 68 -0.14 14.48 23.62
CA GLY A 68 0.24 15.70 22.92
C GLY A 68 1.11 15.47 21.67
N SER A 69 1.49 14.23 21.37
CA SER A 69 2.14 13.88 20.11
C SER A 69 1.15 13.97 18.94
N GLN A 70 1.67 13.96 17.71
CA GLN A 70 0.84 14.00 16.50
C GLN A 70 1.07 12.76 15.65
N ARG A 71 -0.03 12.05 15.34
CA ARG A 71 -0.06 11.10 14.22
C ARG A 71 -0.26 11.90 12.93
N VAL A 72 0.62 11.69 11.95
CA VAL A 72 0.60 12.41 10.68
C VAL A 72 0.37 11.45 9.51
N TRP A 73 -0.38 11.90 8.52
CA TRP A 73 -0.55 11.26 7.23
C TRP A 73 -0.25 12.25 6.11
N ASN A 74 0.78 11.97 5.31
CA ASN A 74 1.03 12.68 4.07
C ASN A 74 0.39 11.97 2.86
N GLY A 75 -0.15 12.72 1.91
CA GLY A 75 -0.66 12.18 0.64
C GLY A 75 -0.68 13.19 -0.49
N LEU A 76 -0.86 12.71 -1.72
CA LEU A 76 -1.07 13.51 -2.92
C LEU A 76 -2.57 13.76 -3.09
N VAL A 77 -3.00 15.02 -3.19
CA VAL A 77 -4.39 15.36 -3.50
C VAL A 77 -4.70 14.96 -4.94
N THR A 78 -5.59 13.99 -5.12
CA THR A 78 -5.96 13.42 -6.43
C THR A 78 -7.33 13.87 -6.90
N GLU A 79 -8.23 14.21 -5.97
CA GLU A 79 -9.57 14.68 -6.29
C GLU A 79 -9.96 15.83 -5.36
N LEU A 80 -10.72 16.78 -5.91
CA LEU A 80 -11.36 17.89 -5.21
C LEU A 80 -12.84 17.87 -5.61
N HIS A 81 -13.71 17.65 -4.64
CA HIS A 81 -15.15 17.72 -4.83
C HIS A 81 -15.66 19.00 -4.16
N GLU A 82 -16.20 19.91 -4.95
CA GLU A 82 -16.82 21.13 -4.45
C GLU A 82 -18.21 20.84 -3.88
N GLY A 83 -18.43 21.31 -2.66
CA GLY A 83 -19.69 21.21 -1.94
C GLY A 83 -20.42 22.56 -1.82
N PRO A 84 -21.52 22.57 -1.05
CA PRO A 84 -22.34 23.76 -0.89
C PRO A 84 -21.62 24.86 -0.10
N ILE A 85 -22.11 26.10 -0.26
CA ILE A 85 -21.83 27.19 0.68
C ILE A 85 -22.57 26.88 1.99
N VAL A 86 -21.83 26.94 3.09
CA VAL A 86 -22.31 26.69 4.44
C VAL A 86 -22.31 27.98 5.27
N THR A 87 -22.67 27.88 6.55
CA THR A 87 -22.84 29.01 7.45
C THR A 87 -21.62 29.94 7.45
N ARG A 88 -21.89 31.26 7.43
CA ARG A 88 -20.91 32.35 7.40
C ARG A 88 -20.11 32.46 6.08
N GLY A 89 -20.71 32.04 4.97
CA GLY A 89 -20.15 32.24 3.61
C GLY A 89 -18.97 31.33 3.29
N ALA A 90 -18.63 30.40 4.18
CA ALA A 90 -17.59 29.42 3.92
C ALA A 90 -18.12 28.31 3.00
N ARG A 91 -17.24 27.68 2.23
CA ARG A 91 -17.61 26.61 1.29
C ARG A 91 -17.02 25.27 1.72
N GLN A 92 -17.82 24.21 1.57
CA GLN A 92 -17.38 22.85 1.89
C GLN A 92 -16.68 22.21 0.69
N TYR A 93 -15.65 21.41 0.95
CA TYR A 93 -14.99 20.56 -0.05
C TYR A 93 -14.72 19.18 0.52
N ALA A 94 -14.60 18.18 -0.36
CA ALA A 94 -14.02 16.88 -0.03
C ALA A 94 -12.78 16.64 -0.88
N LEU A 95 -11.68 16.27 -0.23
CA LEU A 95 -10.41 15.92 -0.85
C LEU A 95 -10.21 14.41 -0.79
N THR A 96 -9.76 13.81 -1.90
CA THR A 96 -9.24 12.44 -1.92
C THR A 96 -7.72 12.49 -2.06
N LEU A 97 -7.00 11.96 -1.08
CA LEU A 97 -5.55 11.84 -1.14
C LEU A 97 -5.13 10.38 -1.29
N ARG A 98 -4.08 10.16 -2.08
CA ARG A 98 -3.50 8.84 -2.39
C ARG A 98 -1.98 8.90 -2.33
N PRO A 99 -1.26 7.77 -2.23
CA PRO A 99 0.21 7.78 -2.31
C PRO A 99 0.66 8.29 -3.67
N ARG A 100 1.88 8.84 -3.75
CA ARG A 100 2.54 9.18 -5.03
C ARG A 100 2.63 7.98 -5.96
N LEU A 101 2.76 6.77 -5.40
CA LEU A 101 2.74 5.51 -6.14
C LEU A 101 1.48 5.36 -7.01
N TRP A 102 0.35 5.96 -6.62
CA TRP A 102 -0.87 5.97 -7.43
C TRP A 102 -0.68 6.61 -8.80
N LEU A 103 0.24 7.57 -8.98
CA LEU A 103 0.53 8.18 -10.29
C LEU A 103 0.99 7.14 -11.33
N MET A 104 1.57 6.03 -10.91
CA MET A 104 1.92 4.91 -11.80
C MET A 104 0.68 4.26 -12.44
N SER A 105 -0.52 4.44 -11.87
CA SER A 105 -1.77 4.00 -12.50
C SER A 105 -2.25 4.91 -13.64
N GLN A 106 -1.67 6.12 -13.74
CA GLN A 106 -2.04 7.12 -14.75
C GLN A 106 -1.18 7.02 -16.01
N ARG A 107 -0.29 6.02 -16.09
CA ARG A 107 0.54 5.72 -17.26
C ARG A 107 0.54 4.22 -17.54
N SER A 108 0.40 3.85 -18.80
CA SER A 108 0.49 2.48 -19.30
C SER A 108 1.47 2.38 -20.46
N ASP A 109 2.11 1.22 -20.61
CA ASP A 109 3.14 1.02 -21.62
C ASP A 109 3.21 -0.44 -22.10
N CYS A 110 3.93 -0.66 -23.21
CA CYS A 110 4.36 -1.96 -23.72
C CYS A 110 5.88 -1.96 -23.85
N ARG A 111 6.58 -2.59 -22.90
CA ARG A 111 8.05 -2.56 -22.85
C ARG A 111 8.64 -3.83 -22.26
N ILE A 112 9.89 -4.06 -22.63
CA ILE A 112 10.68 -5.22 -22.24
C ILE A 112 11.77 -4.75 -21.26
N PHE A 113 11.89 -5.44 -20.13
CA PHE A 113 13.03 -5.31 -19.23
C PHE A 113 13.89 -6.58 -19.37
N LEU A 114 15.15 -6.39 -19.77
CA LEU A 114 16.10 -7.46 -20.01
C LEU A 114 17.08 -7.59 -18.84
N THR A 115 17.27 -8.81 -18.35
CA THR A 115 18.24 -9.12 -17.27
C THR A 115 18.08 -8.20 -16.05
N GLN A 116 16.84 -7.98 -15.62
CA GLN A 116 16.50 -7.15 -14.46
C GLN A 116 15.75 -7.95 -13.39
N SER A 117 16.04 -7.62 -12.13
CA SER A 117 15.30 -8.06 -10.96
C SER A 117 14.03 -7.23 -10.76
N THR A 118 13.09 -7.72 -9.95
CA THR A 118 11.90 -6.94 -9.57
C THR A 118 12.27 -5.61 -8.88
N LEU A 119 13.35 -5.58 -8.11
CA LEU A 119 13.80 -4.37 -7.41
C LEU A 119 14.36 -3.33 -8.39
N GLU A 120 15.18 -3.74 -9.36
CA GLU A 120 15.69 -2.83 -10.41
C GLU A 120 14.55 -2.26 -11.27
N VAL A 121 13.51 -3.06 -11.54
CA VAL A 121 12.28 -2.59 -12.18
C VAL A 121 11.58 -1.54 -11.31
N LEU A 122 11.42 -1.79 -10.00
CA LEU A 122 10.84 -0.82 -9.07
C LEU A 122 11.61 0.50 -9.10
N GLU A 123 12.94 0.45 -9.01
CA GLU A 123 13.79 1.65 -9.04
C GLU A 123 13.64 2.42 -10.36
N THR A 124 13.59 1.71 -11.49
CA THR A 124 13.36 2.30 -12.81
C THR A 124 12.01 3.03 -12.87
N LEU A 125 10.93 2.36 -12.44
CA LEU A 125 9.59 2.96 -12.43
C LEU A 125 9.51 4.14 -11.47
N CYS A 126 10.09 4.03 -10.28
CA CYS A 126 10.16 5.12 -9.30
C CYS A 126 10.90 6.33 -9.87
N ALA A 127 12.04 6.13 -10.54
CA ALA A 127 12.80 7.21 -11.17
C ALA A 127 12.01 7.93 -12.27
N GLU A 128 11.33 7.19 -13.13
CA GLU A 128 10.48 7.73 -14.21
C GLU A 128 9.32 8.57 -13.67
N HIS A 129 8.72 8.15 -12.56
CA HIS A 129 7.63 8.86 -11.87
C HIS A 129 8.12 9.87 -10.83
N ARG A 130 9.44 10.07 -10.71
CA ARG A 130 10.10 10.99 -9.76
C ARG A 130 9.74 10.70 -8.29
N ILE A 131 9.51 9.42 -7.97
CA ILE A 131 9.30 8.93 -6.61
C ILE A 131 10.67 8.58 -6.03
N ARG A 132 11.10 9.33 -5.01
CA ARG A 132 12.40 9.16 -4.35
C ARG A 132 12.27 8.53 -2.96
N ASP A 133 11.12 8.72 -2.34
CA ASP A 133 10.81 8.25 -0.99
C ASP A 133 10.39 6.77 -1.04
N TYR A 134 11.36 5.88 -1.21
CA TYR A 134 11.17 4.44 -1.06
C TYR A 134 12.36 3.81 -0.32
N THR A 135 12.12 2.69 0.35
CA THR A 135 13.15 1.89 1.02
C THR A 135 13.00 0.41 0.71
N LEU A 136 14.12 -0.23 0.41
CA LEU A 136 14.24 -1.66 0.15
C LEU A 136 14.97 -2.38 1.30
N ALA A 137 15.25 -1.69 2.41
CA ALA A 137 16.00 -2.25 3.54
C ALA A 137 15.29 -3.43 4.22
N GLY A 138 13.97 -3.54 4.04
CA GLY A 138 13.16 -4.66 4.52
C GLY A 138 13.27 -5.94 3.68
N VAL A 139 13.95 -5.89 2.53
CA VAL A 139 14.17 -7.06 1.67
C VAL A 139 15.40 -7.82 2.15
N THR A 140 15.18 -8.96 2.78
CA THR A 140 16.24 -9.84 3.30
C THR A 140 16.79 -10.79 2.25
N ARG A 141 15.97 -11.17 1.26
CA ARG A 141 16.35 -12.05 0.15
C ARG A 141 16.00 -11.38 -1.19
N PRO A 142 16.95 -10.65 -1.81
CA PRO A 142 16.72 -9.99 -3.07
C PRO A 142 16.31 -10.97 -4.17
N PRO A 143 15.24 -10.68 -4.95
CA PRO A 143 14.85 -11.50 -6.09
C PRO A 143 15.96 -11.60 -7.13
N GLN A 144 16.04 -12.77 -7.77
CA GLN A 144 16.97 -12.98 -8.89
C GLN A 144 16.56 -12.13 -10.10
N LYS A 145 17.57 -11.80 -10.92
CA LYS A 145 17.34 -11.18 -12.23
C LYS A 145 16.61 -12.16 -13.15
N ARG A 146 15.67 -11.64 -13.93
CA ARG A 146 14.99 -12.39 -14.98
C ARG A 146 15.52 -11.92 -16.33
N ASP A 147 15.82 -12.86 -17.21
CA ASP A 147 16.40 -12.56 -18.52
C ASP A 147 15.44 -11.74 -19.39
N TYR A 148 14.16 -12.03 -19.29
CA TYR A 148 13.13 -11.42 -20.11
C TYR A 148 11.82 -11.26 -19.32
N VAL A 149 11.42 -10.03 -19.06
CA VAL A 149 10.09 -9.71 -18.50
C VAL A 149 9.46 -8.57 -19.29
N VAL A 150 8.14 -8.66 -19.44
CA VAL A 150 7.38 -7.74 -20.29
C VAL A 150 6.29 -7.08 -19.45
N GLN A 151 6.22 -5.76 -19.54
CA GLN A 151 5.01 -5.00 -19.25
C GLN A 151 4.22 -4.93 -20.55
N TRP A 152 3.01 -5.50 -20.57
CA TRP A 152 2.21 -5.60 -21.80
C TRP A 152 0.78 -5.12 -21.58
N ASN A 153 0.42 -4.00 -22.22
CA ASN A 153 -0.93 -3.42 -22.15
C ASN A 153 -1.45 -3.27 -20.70
N GLU A 154 -0.56 -2.92 -19.78
CA GLU A 154 -0.88 -2.73 -18.37
C GLU A 154 -0.25 -1.42 -17.85
N THR A 155 -0.84 -0.85 -16.80
CA THR A 155 -0.29 0.35 -16.16
C THR A 155 1.04 0.04 -15.48
N ASP A 156 1.88 1.04 -15.28
CA ASP A 156 3.14 0.84 -14.54
C ASP A 156 2.87 0.32 -13.13
N LEU A 157 1.77 0.77 -12.52
CA LEU A 157 1.34 0.29 -11.21
C LEU A 157 1.00 -1.21 -11.28
N ALA A 158 0.13 -1.62 -12.19
CA ALA A 158 -0.28 -3.03 -12.30
C ALA A 158 0.92 -3.95 -12.55
N TYR A 159 1.83 -3.52 -13.42
CA TYR A 159 3.06 -4.25 -13.69
C TYR A 159 3.94 -4.36 -12.44
N LEU A 160 4.19 -3.25 -11.74
CA LEU A 160 5.00 -3.26 -10.52
C LEU A 160 4.38 -4.19 -9.45
N LEU A 161 3.09 -4.04 -9.19
CA LEU A 161 2.40 -4.80 -8.15
C LEU A 161 2.44 -6.30 -8.43
N ARG A 162 2.13 -6.75 -9.66
CA ARG A 162 2.22 -8.19 -9.97
C ARG A 162 3.65 -8.71 -9.85
N ARG A 163 4.67 -7.89 -10.15
CA ARG A 163 6.09 -8.31 -10.03
C ARG A 163 6.51 -8.42 -8.57
N LEU A 164 6.00 -7.57 -7.68
CA LEU A 164 6.19 -7.70 -6.23
C LEU A 164 5.50 -8.96 -5.70
N GLU A 165 4.23 -9.19 -6.08
CA GLU A 165 3.45 -10.38 -5.70
C GLU A 165 4.12 -11.68 -6.15
N GLU A 166 4.63 -11.73 -7.40
CA GLU A 166 5.34 -12.89 -7.94
C GLU A 166 6.58 -13.28 -7.13
N GLU A 167 7.23 -12.32 -6.49
CA GLU A 167 8.43 -12.55 -5.66
C GLU A 167 8.11 -12.61 -4.16
N GLY A 168 6.84 -12.54 -3.76
CA GLY A 168 6.43 -12.55 -2.35
C GLY A 168 6.85 -11.30 -1.58
N LEU A 169 7.07 -10.20 -2.29
CA LEU A 169 7.37 -8.90 -1.70
C LEU A 169 6.07 -8.21 -1.31
N PHE A 170 6.02 -7.72 -0.08
CA PHE A 170 4.95 -6.85 0.36
C PHE A 170 5.44 -5.41 0.49
N TYR A 171 4.49 -4.48 0.50
CA TYR A 171 4.77 -3.08 0.73
C TYR A 171 3.74 -2.42 1.66
N TRP A 172 4.18 -1.33 2.28
CA TRP A 172 3.38 -0.46 3.13
C TRP A 172 3.92 0.97 3.06
N PHE A 173 3.22 1.93 3.67
CA PHE A 173 3.62 3.33 3.65
C PHE A 173 3.93 3.84 5.05
N ARG A 174 5.12 4.45 5.18
CA ARG A 174 5.46 5.24 6.37
C ARG A 174 5.13 6.70 6.10
N HIS A 175 4.40 7.32 7.01
CA HIS A 175 4.03 8.73 6.89
C HIS A 175 4.86 9.59 7.84
N GLU A 176 5.42 10.66 7.29
CA GLU A 176 6.14 11.70 8.00
C GLU A 176 5.58 13.05 7.52
N ARG A 177 5.93 14.15 8.20
CA ARG A 177 5.47 15.47 7.74
C ARG A 177 6.13 15.79 6.40
N GLY A 178 5.32 16.15 5.41
CA GLY A 178 5.75 16.53 4.06
C GLY A 178 6.07 15.36 3.12
N THR A 179 6.13 14.12 3.61
CA THR A 179 6.46 12.95 2.76
C THR A 179 5.84 11.65 3.27
N HIS A 180 5.69 10.69 2.37
CA HIS A 180 5.42 9.30 2.72
C HIS A 180 6.40 8.41 1.97
N THR A 181 6.95 7.43 2.66
CA THR A 181 7.93 6.49 2.12
C THR A 181 7.26 5.16 1.79
N LEU A 182 7.44 4.67 0.57
CA LEU A 182 7.11 3.30 0.19
C LEU A 182 8.14 2.34 0.81
N ALA A 183 7.75 1.54 1.78
CA ALA A 183 8.60 0.52 2.38
C ALA A 183 8.28 -0.85 1.78
N VAL A 184 9.29 -1.52 1.23
CA VAL A 184 9.17 -2.86 0.63
C VAL A 184 9.95 -3.87 1.47
N GLY A 185 9.38 -5.05 1.68
CA GLY A 185 10.03 -6.13 2.40
C GLY A 185 9.50 -7.52 2.07
N ASP A 186 10.19 -8.53 2.61
CA ASP A 186 9.85 -9.96 2.44
C ASP A 186 9.77 -10.71 3.78
N HIS A 187 9.93 -9.99 4.90
CA HIS A 187 10.01 -10.55 6.24
C HIS A 187 9.41 -9.59 7.29
N PRO A 188 8.84 -10.08 8.41
CA PRO A 188 8.30 -9.22 9.47
C PRO A 188 9.28 -8.20 10.06
N SER A 189 10.60 -8.41 9.91
CA SER A 189 11.61 -7.43 10.31
C SER A 189 11.62 -6.15 9.45
N ALA A 190 10.86 -6.12 8.36
CA ALA A 190 10.67 -4.93 7.53
C ALA A 190 9.71 -3.91 8.13
N TYR A 191 8.93 -4.29 9.14
CA TYR A 191 8.05 -3.35 9.85
C TYR A 191 8.85 -2.53 10.84
N ASP A 192 8.53 -1.24 10.91
CA ASP A 192 8.99 -0.41 12.02
C ASP A 192 8.33 -0.91 13.31
N GLY A 193 9.11 -1.02 14.38
CA GLY A 193 8.58 -1.35 15.70
C GLY A 193 7.64 -0.25 16.20
N SER A 194 6.64 -0.62 17.00
CA SER A 194 5.83 0.35 17.75
C SER A 194 6.40 0.52 19.17
N GLN A 195 6.27 1.72 19.73
CA GLN A 195 6.50 1.94 21.16
C GLN A 195 5.44 1.20 22.01
N ASP A 196 4.22 1.08 21.48
CA ASP A 196 3.11 0.38 22.11
C ASP A 196 3.15 -1.11 21.82
N THR A 197 3.92 -1.84 22.62
CA THR A 197 4.01 -3.31 22.52
C THR A 197 2.88 -4.06 23.22
N ARG A 198 2.07 -3.35 24.02
CA ARG A 198 0.88 -3.90 24.71
C ARG A 198 -0.25 -2.88 24.67
N VAL A 199 -1.34 -3.23 23.99
CA VAL A 199 -2.53 -2.39 23.88
C VAL A 199 -3.64 -2.96 24.78
N ARG A 200 -4.34 -2.09 25.50
CA ARG A 200 -5.48 -2.46 26.36
C ARG A 200 -6.66 -2.91 25.50
N LEU A 201 -7.30 -4.03 25.87
CA LEU A 201 -8.60 -4.43 25.34
C LEU A 201 -9.67 -4.14 26.42
N ALA A 202 -10.66 -3.32 26.09
CA ALA A 202 -11.77 -2.98 26.98
C ALA A 202 -13.05 -2.77 26.17
N PHE A 203 -14.19 -3.24 26.65
CA PHE A 203 -15.47 -3.04 25.95
C PHE A 203 -16.21 -1.83 26.53
N GLY A 204 -16.86 -1.05 25.65
CA GLY A 204 -17.62 0.14 26.03
C GLY A 204 -16.80 1.43 26.00
N SER A 205 -17.26 2.46 26.70
CA SER A 205 -16.56 3.75 26.77
C SER A 205 -15.41 3.68 27.78
N SER A 206 -14.24 4.20 27.40
CA SER A 206 -13.08 4.36 28.29
C SER A 206 -12.47 5.74 28.05
N ASP A 207 -11.84 6.26 29.10
CA ASP A 207 -11.10 7.53 29.15
C ASP A 207 -9.66 7.40 28.62
N ALA A 208 -9.18 6.17 28.45
CA ALA A 208 -7.88 5.84 27.85
C ALA A 208 -8.03 5.17 26.48
N GLU A 209 -6.98 5.27 25.65
CA GLU A 209 -6.85 4.57 24.38
C GLU A 209 -6.91 3.04 24.58
N HIS A 210 -7.73 2.35 23.78
CA HIS A 210 -7.95 0.91 23.90
C HIS A 210 -8.56 0.33 22.61
N ILE A 211 -8.37 -0.98 22.42
CA ILE A 211 -9.14 -1.77 21.46
C ILE A 211 -10.49 -2.06 22.09
N HIS A 212 -11.57 -1.81 21.34
CA HIS A 212 -12.95 -1.97 21.82
C HIS A 212 -13.72 -3.13 21.18
N ASP A 213 -13.18 -3.74 20.12
CA ASP A 213 -13.73 -4.93 19.48
C ASP A 213 -12.58 -5.87 19.09
N TRP A 214 -12.79 -7.18 19.31
CA TRP A 214 -11.86 -8.22 18.88
C TRP A 214 -12.65 -9.40 18.32
N ARG A 215 -12.31 -9.79 17.10
CA ARG A 215 -12.95 -10.90 16.40
C ARG A 215 -11.88 -11.79 15.79
N ARG A 216 -12.13 -13.09 15.83
CA ARG A 216 -11.32 -14.08 15.12
C ARG A 216 -12.20 -14.80 14.11
N GLN A 217 -11.78 -14.76 12.86
CA GLN A 217 -12.41 -15.50 11.76
C GLN A 217 -11.45 -16.59 11.30
N LEU A 218 -11.99 -17.78 11.06
CA LEU A 218 -11.29 -18.91 10.46
C LEU A 218 -12.13 -19.33 9.24
N SER A 219 -11.47 -19.60 8.12
CA SER A 219 -12.10 -19.99 6.86
C SER A 219 -11.44 -21.25 6.31
N PHE A 220 -12.18 -22.00 5.50
CA PHE A 220 -11.62 -23.14 4.78
C PHE A 220 -10.62 -22.64 3.73
N THR A 221 -9.39 -23.16 3.77
CA THR A 221 -8.31 -22.85 2.82
C THR A 221 -7.82 -24.15 2.17
N PRO A 222 -7.41 -24.14 0.88
CA PRO A 222 -6.83 -25.33 0.24
C PRO A 222 -5.62 -25.86 1.00
N GLY A 223 -5.49 -27.18 1.07
CA GLY A 223 -4.43 -27.84 1.85
C GLY A 223 -3.14 -28.08 1.08
N ARG A 224 -3.11 -27.87 -0.25
CA ARG A 224 -1.90 -28.03 -1.06
C ARG A 224 -1.88 -27.13 -2.30
N ARG A 225 -0.68 -26.68 -2.67
CA ARG A 225 -0.39 -25.97 -3.93
C ARG A 225 0.64 -26.77 -4.71
N ALA A 226 0.30 -27.13 -5.94
CA ALA A 226 1.22 -27.81 -6.84
C ALA A 226 1.40 -27.03 -8.14
N GLY A 227 2.52 -27.24 -8.79
CA GLY A 227 2.83 -26.61 -10.05
C GLY A 227 3.77 -27.42 -10.90
N LYS A 228 3.78 -27.15 -12.19
CA LYS A 228 4.77 -27.72 -13.12
C LYS A 228 5.15 -26.70 -14.18
N ASP A 229 6.34 -26.85 -14.72
CA ASP A 229 6.80 -26.10 -15.88
C ASP A 229 7.62 -26.98 -16.82
N TYR A 230 8.06 -26.40 -17.94
CA TYR A 230 8.92 -27.04 -18.92
C TYR A 230 10.09 -26.14 -19.29
N GLU A 231 11.31 -26.66 -19.18
CA GLU A 231 12.54 -26.00 -19.61
C GLU A 231 13.13 -26.76 -20.80
N PHE A 232 13.18 -26.12 -21.96
CA PHE A 232 13.64 -26.74 -23.21
C PHE A 232 15.14 -27.06 -23.21
N LEU A 233 15.95 -26.34 -22.42
CA LEU A 233 17.37 -26.64 -22.23
C LEU A 233 17.61 -27.88 -21.37
N THR A 234 16.64 -28.26 -20.53
CA THR A 234 16.69 -29.44 -19.66
C THR A 234 15.39 -30.25 -19.75
N PRO A 235 15.04 -30.77 -20.94
CA PRO A 235 13.69 -31.30 -21.21
C PRO A 235 13.30 -32.52 -20.38
N ASN A 236 14.28 -33.23 -19.80
CA ASN A 236 14.07 -34.40 -18.94
C ASN A 236 14.03 -34.04 -17.44
N LEU A 237 14.28 -32.78 -17.08
CA LEU A 237 14.21 -32.34 -15.69
C LEU A 237 12.75 -32.24 -15.27
N ASP A 238 12.37 -32.99 -14.23
CA ASP A 238 11.05 -32.84 -13.64
C ASP A 238 11.00 -31.55 -12.80
N LEU A 239 10.23 -30.57 -13.28
CA LEU A 239 9.98 -29.29 -12.63
C LEU A 239 8.66 -29.28 -11.84
N ALA A 240 8.12 -30.45 -11.51
CA ALA A 240 6.98 -30.54 -10.60
C ALA A 240 7.37 -30.05 -9.19
N SER A 241 6.56 -29.16 -8.64
CA SER A 241 6.61 -28.73 -7.24
C SER A 241 5.28 -29.01 -6.55
N ASP A 242 5.33 -29.39 -5.29
CA ASP A 242 4.18 -29.64 -4.43
C ASP A 242 4.48 -29.09 -3.05
N THR A 243 3.60 -28.24 -2.53
CA THR A 243 3.78 -27.60 -1.23
C THR A 243 2.49 -27.71 -0.41
N PRO A 244 2.52 -28.46 0.71
CA PRO A 244 1.38 -28.54 1.61
C PRO A 244 1.19 -27.23 2.39
N SER A 245 -0.06 -26.91 2.72
CA SER A 245 -0.39 -25.83 3.64
C SER A 245 0.02 -26.20 5.08
N ILE A 246 0.37 -25.18 5.85
CA ILE A 246 0.56 -25.30 7.31
C ILE A 246 -0.79 -25.31 8.05
N ASP A 247 -1.82 -24.72 7.44
CA ASP A 247 -3.16 -24.67 8.02
C ASP A 247 -3.81 -26.04 7.98
N ARG A 248 -4.31 -26.48 9.13
CA ARG A 248 -5.00 -27.77 9.27
C ARG A 248 -6.44 -27.53 9.66
N VAL A 249 -7.31 -27.53 8.66
CA VAL A 249 -8.77 -27.62 8.87
C VAL A 249 -9.25 -28.99 8.36
N PRO A 250 -10.35 -29.53 8.90
CA PRO A 250 -10.86 -30.83 8.45
C PRO A 250 -10.97 -30.89 6.92
N GLU A 251 -10.45 -31.98 6.34
CA GLU A 251 -10.51 -32.30 4.91
C GLU A 251 -9.71 -31.41 3.95
N ASN A 252 -9.08 -30.31 4.38
CA ASN A 252 -8.42 -29.40 3.42
C ASN A 252 -7.26 -30.02 2.65
N ALA A 253 -6.54 -30.98 3.24
CA ALA A 253 -5.43 -31.69 2.59
C ALA A 253 -5.83 -32.38 1.27
N SER A 254 -7.12 -32.71 1.11
CA SER A 254 -7.67 -33.29 -0.11
C SER A 254 -7.85 -32.28 -1.25
N TYR A 255 -7.84 -30.97 -0.95
CA TYR A 255 -8.10 -29.89 -1.91
C TYR A 255 -6.81 -29.25 -2.39
N GLU A 256 -6.55 -29.39 -3.69
CA GLU A 256 -5.38 -28.87 -4.40
C GLU A 256 -5.70 -27.66 -5.24
N LEU A 257 -4.76 -26.72 -5.29
CA LEU A 257 -4.65 -25.77 -6.40
C LEU A 257 -3.41 -26.09 -7.23
N TYR A 258 -3.63 -26.48 -8.48
CA TYR A 258 -2.59 -26.81 -9.45
C TYR A 258 -2.39 -25.67 -10.47
N GLU A 259 -1.15 -25.39 -10.86
CA GLU A 259 -0.83 -24.35 -11.84
C GLU A 259 0.20 -24.80 -12.89
N TYR A 260 -0.14 -24.59 -14.18
CA TYR A 260 0.75 -24.74 -15.32
C TYR A 260 0.49 -23.60 -16.32
N PRO A 261 1.53 -22.90 -16.81
CA PRO A 261 2.93 -23.01 -16.39
C PRO A 261 3.15 -22.35 -15.01
N ALA A 262 4.01 -22.96 -14.18
CA ALA A 262 4.37 -22.42 -12.87
C ALA A 262 5.25 -21.16 -12.93
N ARG A 263 5.80 -20.84 -14.10
CA ARG A 263 6.77 -19.76 -14.39
C ARG A 263 8.08 -19.94 -13.62
N ALA A 264 8.59 -21.17 -13.62
CA ALA A 264 9.80 -21.55 -12.92
C ALA A 264 10.65 -22.49 -13.78
N LEU A 265 11.88 -22.06 -14.09
CA LEU A 265 12.81 -22.82 -14.94
C LEU A 265 13.72 -23.77 -14.13
N THR A 266 13.63 -23.72 -12.79
CA THR A 266 14.39 -24.58 -11.89
C THR A 266 13.48 -25.14 -10.81
N ARG A 267 13.87 -26.29 -10.23
CA ARG A 267 13.14 -26.92 -9.10
C ARG A 267 13.04 -25.98 -7.90
N GLU A 268 14.13 -25.30 -7.56
CA GLU A 268 14.17 -24.33 -6.46
C GLU A 268 13.21 -23.16 -6.69
N ALA A 269 13.15 -22.63 -7.92
CA ALA A 269 12.21 -21.58 -8.26
C ALA A 269 10.75 -22.08 -8.19
N GLY A 270 10.49 -23.32 -8.60
CA GLY A 270 9.17 -23.94 -8.52
C GLY A 270 8.69 -24.13 -7.08
N GLU A 271 9.56 -24.63 -6.20
CA GLU A 271 9.28 -24.76 -4.76
C GLU A 271 9.09 -23.41 -4.08
N ARG A 272 9.89 -22.40 -4.45
CA ARG A 272 9.72 -21.02 -3.95
C ARG A 272 8.36 -20.47 -4.36
N ALA A 273 7.99 -20.59 -5.64
CA ALA A 273 6.74 -20.07 -6.17
C ALA A 273 5.51 -20.72 -5.51
N THR A 274 5.45 -22.04 -5.40
CA THR A 274 4.34 -22.72 -4.73
C THR A 274 4.27 -22.41 -3.24
N ARG A 275 5.41 -22.24 -2.56
CA ARG A 275 5.48 -21.80 -1.17
C ARG A 275 4.90 -20.41 -0.97
N LEU A 276 5.27 -19.44 -1.81
CA LEU A 276 4.72 -18.08 -1.72
C LEU A 276 3.20 -18.08 -1.99
N ARG A 277 2.74 -18.84 -2.99
CA ARG A 277 1.32 -18.92 -3.38
C ARG A 277 0.42 -19.66 -2.40
N ILE A 278 0.95 -20.52 -1.53
CA ILE A 278 0.16 -21.16 -0.46
C ILE A 278 0.17 -20.34 0.84
N GLN A 279 1.15 -19.45 1.01
CA GLN A 279 1.25 -18.54 2.15
C GLN A 279 0.37 -17.29 1.99
N ALA A 280 0.15 -16.84 0.75
CA ALA A 280 -0.74 -15.73 0.39
C ALA A 280 -2.21 -16.16 0.38
#